data_AF-K1QVV4-F1
#
_entry.id   AF-K1QVV4-F1
#
_cell.length_a   1.000
_cell.length_b   1.000
_cell.length_c   1.000
_cell.angle_alpha   90.00
_cell.angle_beta   90.00
_cell.angle_gamma   90.00
#
_symmetry.space_group_name_H-M   'P 1'
#
loop_
_entity.id
_entity.type
_entity.pdbx_description
1 polymer ?
#
loop_
_entity_poly.entity_id
_entity_poly.type
_entity_poly.pdbx_seq_one_letter_code
_entity_poly.pdbx_strand_id
1 'polypeptide(L)'
;MERLHLTLRTLLLLCVVYNVYTYNIADDNQLHTALFTNYNNELRAGNDRNFSLNVSMTFYLMAIKEFVEATSKFSVNGVFIITWRDERLSWNPAKYQNIQQTMVSQNKI
;
A
#
# COMPACT_ATOMS: atom_id res chain seq x y z
N MET A 1 -36.76 5.36 29.04
CA MET A 1 -35.47 4.68 29.33
C MET A 1 -35.35 3.32 28.63
N GLU A 2 -36.40 2.49 28.56
CA GLU A 2 -36.34 1.16 27.90
C GLU A 2 -35.99 1.17 26.40
N ARG A 3 -36.51 2.14 25.62
CA ARG A 3 -36.16 2.27 24.20
C ARG A 3 -34.67 2.52 23.96
N LEU A 4 -34.02 3.26 24.87
CA LEU A 4 -32.58 3.57 24.79
C LEU A 4 -31.73 2.31 25.06
N HIS A 5 -32.16 1.47 26.00
CA HIS A 5 -31.52 0.18 26.28
C HIS A 5 -31.66 -0.81 25.13
N LEU A 6 -32.81 -0.83 24.46
CA LEU A 6 -33.05 -1.69 23.30
C LEU A 6 -32.16 -1.27 22.12
N THR A 7 -32.09 0.03 21.82
CA THR A 7 -31.24 0.57 20.74
C THR A 7 -29.75 0.34 21.01
N LEU A 8 -29.30 0.46 22.27
CA LEU A 8 -27.92 0.21 22.66
C LEU A 8 -27.54 -1.28 22.49
N ARG A 9 -28.44 -2.19 22.86
CA ARG A 9 -28.24 -3.64 22.70
C ARG A 9 -28.17 -4.05 21.22
N THR A 10 -29.04 -3.50 20.38
CA THR A 10 -28.99 -3.76 18.93
C THR A 10 -27.72 -3.22 18.30
N LEU A 11 -27.22 -2.06 18.75
CA LEU A 11 -25.97 -1.47 18.25
C LEU A 11 -24.76 -2.32 18.64
N LEU A 12 -24.70 -2.80 19.90
CA LEU A 12 -23.67 -3.70 20.39
C LEU A 12 -23.65 -5.03 19.64
N LEU A 13 -24.82 -5.62 19.39
CA LEU A 13 -24.93 -6.83 18.57
C LEU A 13 -24.40 -6.59 17.14
N LEU A 14 -24.77 -5.47 16.50
CA LEU A 14 -24.26 -5.06 15.20
C LEU A 14 -22.72 -4.94 15.19
N CYS A 15 -22.11 -4.35 16.22
CA CYS A 15 -20.65 -4.27 16.34
C CYS A 15 -19.96 -5.64 16.49
N VAL A 16 -20.63 -6.65 17.03
CA VAL A 16 -20.06 -8.01 17.19
C VAL A 16 -20.18 -8.83 15.90
N VAL A 17 -21.20 -8.58 15.06
CA VAL A 17 -21.34 -9.27 13.75
C VAL A 17 -20.51 -8.63 12.63
N TYR A 18 -20.18 -7.34 12.75
CA TYR A 18 -19.17 -6.74 11.88
C TYR A 18 -17.80 -7.22 12.34
N ASN A 19 -17.21 -8.16 11.59
CA ASN A 19 -15.81 -8.53 11.73
C ASN A 19 -14.97 -7.28 11.41
N VAL A 20 -14.65 -6.49 12.43
CA VAL A 20 -13.61 -5.48 12.31
C VAL A 20 -12.31 -6.26 12.17
N TYR A 21 -11.74 -6.25 10.98
CA TYR A 21 -10.42 -6.83 10.73
C TYR A 21 -9.38 -5.99 11.48
N THR A 22 -9.08 -6.38 12.71
CA THR A 22 -8.00 -5.79 13.47
C THR A 22 -6.80 -6.74 13.37
N TYR A 23 -5.71 -6.26 12.81
CA TYR A 23 -4.40 -6.90 12.94
C TYR A 23 -3.50 -5.97 13.76
N ASN A 24 -2.50 -6.54 14.42
CA ASN A 24 -1.58 -5.79 15.25
C ASN A 24 -0.15 -5.79 14.65
N ILE A 25 0.78 -5.12 15.35
CA ILE A 25 2.17 -5.00 14.91
C ILE A 25 2.88 -6.36 14.83
N ALA A 26 2.52 -7.35 15.66
CA ALA A 26 3.11 -8.68 15.59
C ALA A 26 2.68 -9.43 14.32
N ASP A 27 1.41 -9.29 13.93
CA ASP A 27 0.90 -9.86 12.67
C ASP A 27 1.57 -9.22 11.44
N ASP A 28 1.73 -7.89 11.45
CA ASP A 28 2.45 -7.17 10.41
C ASP A 28 3.93 -7.60 10.36
N ASN A 29 4.59 -7.70 11.51
CA ASN A 29 5.98 -8.19 11.58
C ASN A 29 6.12 -9.62 11.06
N GLN A 30 5.15 -10.50 11.32
CA GLN A 30 5.12 -11.85 10.77
C GLN A 30 4.99 -11.85 9.24
N LEU A 31 4.11 -11.01 8.69
CA LEU A 31 3.98 -10.82 7.25
C LEU A 31 5.29 -10.29 6.63
N HIS A 32 5.87 -9.24 7.21
CA HIS A 32 7.14 -8.66 6.74
C HIS A 32 8.27 -9.68 6.77
N THR A 33 8.37 -10.47 7.83
CA THR A 33 9.38 -11.55 7.91
C THR A 33 9.18 -12.54 6.76
N ALA A 34 7.94 -12.98 6.53
CA ALA A 34 7.64 -13.92 5.45
C ALA A 34 7.93 -13.37 4.05
N LEU A 35 7.65 -12.09 3.80
CA LEU A 35 7.90 -11.44 2.51
C LEU A 35 9.39 -11.18 2.26
N PHE A 36 10.15 -10.79 3.29
CA PHE A 36 11.48 -10.22 3.10
C PHE A 36 12.66 -11.15 3.45
N THR A 37 12.48 -12.28 4.13
CA THR A 37 13.61 -13.18 4.51
C THR A 37 14.49 -13.59 3.32
N ASN A 38 13.93 -13.76 2.13
CA ASN A 38 14.66 -14.13 0.91
C ASN A 38 14.40 -13.18 -0.27
N TYR A 39 13.94 -11.97 0.02
CA TYR A 39 13.70 -10.96 -1.00
C TYR A 39 14.99 -10.21 -1.31
N ASN A 40 15.37 -10.17 -2.58
CA ASN A 40 16.50 -9.39 -3.08
C ASN A 40 15.99 -8.28 -4.00
N ASN A 41 16.09 -7.04 -3.52
CA ASN A 41 15.65 -5.83 -4.21
C ASN A 41 16.58 -5.39 -5.35
N GLU A 42 17.80 -5.94 -5.44
CA GLU A 42 18.69 -5.74 -6.59
C GLU A 42 18.24 -6.52 -7.83
N LEU A 43 17.28 -7.44 -7.67
CA LEU A 43 16.69 -8.19 -8.77
C LEU A 43 15.41 -7.49 -9.26
N ARG A 44 15.26 -7.41 -10.59
CA ARG A 44 14.05 -6.91 -11.25
C ARG A 44 12.80 -7.55 -10.65
N ALA A 45 11.81 -6.72 -10.32
CA ALA A 45 10.49 -7.15 -9.86
C ALA A 45 9.86 -8.23 -10.73
N GLY A 46 9.16 -9.13 -10.06
CA GLY A 46 8.41 -10.24 -10.65
C GLY A 46 9.16 -11.56 -10.78
N ASN A 47 8.40 -12.61 -11.06
CA ASN A 47 8.90 -13.99 -11.08
C ASN A 47 9.37 -14.44 -12.47
N ASP A 48 8.64 -14.07 -13.52
CA ASP A 48 8.94 -14.51 -14.87
C ASP A 48 9.88 -13.52 -15.58
N ARG A 49 11.01 -14.02 -16.07
CA ARG A 49 12.04 -13.23 -16.76
C ARG A 49 11.75 -13.02 -18.24
N ASN A 50 10.80 -13.76 -18.81
CA ASN A 50 10.42 -13.65 -20.22
C ASN A 50 9.40 -12.53 -20.48
N PHE A 51 8.75 -12.01 -19.43
CA PHE A 51 7.79 -10.91 -19.54
C PHE A 51 8.42 -9.59 -19.10
N SER A 52 7.98 -8.51 -19.72
CA SER A 52 8.37 -7.14 -19.35
C SER A 52 7.68 -6.71 -18.06
N LEU A 53 8.38 -5.93 -17.23
CA LEU A 53 7.77 -5.26 -16.09
C LEU A 53 6.92 -4.09 -16.59
N ASN A 54 5.63 -4.09 -16.24
CA ASN A 54 4.75 -2.96 -16.55
C ASN A 54 4.83 -1.93 -15.42
N VAL A 55 5.36 -0.75 -15.73
CA VAL A 55 5.48 0.38 -14.81
C VAL A 55 4.54 1.48 -15.26
N SER A 56 3.59 1.83 -14.40
CA SER A 56 2.67 2.94 -14.63
C SER A 56 3.14 4.15 -13.83
N MET A 57 3.30 5.28 -14.53
CA MET A 57 3.75 6.55 -13.95
C MET A 57 2.71 7.63 -14.24
N THR A 58 2.37 8.39 -13.20
CA THR A 58 1.53 9.59 -13.32
C THR A 58 2.27 10.77 -12.70
N PHE A 59 2.37 11.86 -13.44
CA PHE A 59 2.92 13.12 -12.96
C PHE A 59 1.80 14.09 -12.63
N TYR A 60 1.76 14.55 -11.38
CA TYR A 60 0.89 15.63 -10.94
C TYR A 60 1.70 16.92 -10.85
N LEU A 61 1.43 17.84 -11.78
CA LEU A 61 1.96 19.19 -11.71
C LEU A 61 1.29 19.94 -10.56
N MET A 62 2.08 20.33 -9.56
CA MET A 62 1.56 21.05 -8.38
C MET A 62 1.74 22.56 -8.54
N ALA A 63 2.88 23.01 -9.05
CA ALA A 63 3.14 24.41 -9.32
C ALA A 63 4.18 24.60 -10.41
N ILE A 64 4.07 25.70 -11.16
CA ILE A 64 5.13 26.20 -12.01
C ILE A 64 6.01 27.11 -11.16
N LYS A 65 7.30 26.81 -11.08
CA LYS A 65 8.26 27.57 -10.28
C LYS A 65 8.84 28.74 -11.07
N GLU A 66 9.25 28.50 -12.30
CA GLU A 66 9.79 29.53 -13.20
C GLU A 66 9.76 29.07 -14.65
N PHE A 67 9.65 30.05 -15.55
CA PHE A 67 9.86 29.87 -16.97
C PHE A 67 10.77 31.00 -17.47
N VAL A 68 11.96 30.65 -17.95
CA VAL A 68 12.96 31.60 -18.45
C VAL A 68 13.23 31.28 -19.91
N GLU A 69 12.61 32.06 -20.81
CA GLU A 69 12.67 31.82 -22.25
C GLU A 69 14.09 31.97 -22.82
N ALA A 70 14.83 32.99 -22.38
CA ALA A 70 16.20 33.26 -22.84
C ALA A 70 17.16 32.07 -22.65
N THR A 71 16.88 31.21 -21.66
CA THR A 71 17.64 29.97 -21.40
C THR A 71 16.83 28.71 -21.67
N SER A 72 15.61 28.83 -22.19
CA SER A 72 14.67 27.73 -22.40
C SER A 72 14.48 26.85 -21.16
N LYS A 73 14.46 27.47 -19.97
CA LYS A 73 14.34 26.77 -18.68
C LYS A 73 12.89 26.78 -18.21
N PHE A 74 12.34 25.60 -17.93
CA PHE A 74 11.04 25.43 -17.29
C PHE A 74 11.21 24.61 -16.01
N SER A 75 10.98 25.23 -14.86
CA SER A 75 11.08 24.57 -13.56
C SER A 75 9.68 24.43 -12.96
N VAL A 76 9.38 23.24 -12.45
CA VAL A 76 8.10 22.91 -11.84
C VAL A 76 8.30 22.16 -10.53
N ASN A 77 7.32 22.27 -9.64
CA ASN A 77 7.15 21.37 -8.51
C ASN A 77 6.01 20.42 -8.84
N GLY A 78 6.23 19.13 -8.62
CA GLY A 78 5.22 18.11 -8.86
C GLY A 78 5.50 16.83 -8.08
N VAL A 79 4.57 15.89 -8.21
CA VAL A 79 4.64 14.57 -7.57
C VAL A 79 4.55 13.50 -8.66
N PHE A 80 5.46 12.54 -8.63
CA PHE A 80 5.34 11.32 -9.40
C PHE A 80 4.70 10.23 -8.55
N ILE A 81 3.62 9.63 -9.06
CA ILE A 81 3.11 8.36 -8.55
C ILE A 81 3.59 7.28 -9.51
N ILE A 82 4.39 6.35 -8.99
CA ILE A 82 4.97 5.24 -9.75
C ILE A 82 4.42 3.95 -9.16
N THR A 83 3.86 3.10 -10.01
CA THR A 83 3.23 1.84 -9.60
C THR A 83 3.69 0.71 -10.50
N TRP A 84 3.98 -0.43 -9.89
CA TRP A 84 4.28 -1.69 -10.57
C TRP A 84 3.79 -2.83 -9.68
N ARG A 85 3.75 -4.05 -10.25
CA ARG A 85 3.43 -5.27 -9.51
C ARG A 85 4.69 -6.11 -9.35
N ASP A 86 4.93 -6.61 -8.15
CA ASP A 86 5.94 -7.64 -7.89
C ASP A 86 5.25 -8.88 -7.31
N GLU A 87 5.19 -9.97 -8.09
CA GLU A 87 4.56 -11.21 -7.64
C GLU A 87 5.30 -11.88 -6.46
N ARG A 88 6.59 -11.55 -6.25
CA ARG A 88 7.38 -12.06 -5.11
C ARG A 88 6.90 -11.51 -3.77
N LEU A 89 6.25 -10.35 -3.79
CA LEU A 89 5.68 -9.69 -2.60
C LEU A 89 4.18 -10.00 -2.43
N SER A 90 3.69 -11.11 -2.98
CA SER A 90 2.32 -11.54 -2.82
C SER A 90 2.14 -12.48 -1.63
N TRP A 91 0.99 -12.39 -0.96
CA TRP A 91 0.62 -13.30 0.13
C TRP A 91 -0.87 -13.65 0.06
N ASN A 92 -1.29 -14.67 0.83
CA ASN A 92 -2.70 -14.95 1.06
C ASN A 92 -3.15 -14.21 2.34
N PRO A 93 -4.02 -13.20 2.25
CA PRO A 93 -4.47 -12.43 3.42
C PRO A 93 -5.06 -13.30 4.55
N ALA A 94 -5.73 -14.40 4.22
CA ALA A 94 -6.33 -15.29 5.22
C ALA A 94 -5.28 -15.97 6.13
N LYS A 95 -4.01 -16.02 5.71
CA LYS A 95 -2.90 -16.53 6.54
C LYS A 95 -2.30 -15.47 7.48
N TYR A 96 -2.62 -14.20 7.29
CA TYR A 96 -2.02 -13.06 7.99
C TYR A 96 -3.10 -12.09 8.46
N GLN A 97 -4.07 -12.58 9.25
CA GLN A 97 -5.15 -11.78 9.86
C GLN A 97 -5.91 -10.87 8.88
N ASN A 98 -6.06 -11.30 7.63
CA ASN A 98 -6.71 -10.55 6.56
C ASN A 98 -6.05 -9.19 6.25
N ILE A 99 -4.75 -9.04 6.51
CA ILE A 99 -3.96 -7.88 6.06
C ILE A 99 -4.03 -7.82 4.53
N GLN A 100 -4.63 -6.75 4.00
CA GLN A 100 -4.77 -6.52 2.56
C GLN A 100 -3.62 -5.70 1.98
N GLN A 101 -3.02 -4.85 2.79
CA GLN A 101 -1.95 -3.93 2.40
C GLN A 101 -1.06 -3.69 3.62
N THR A 102 0.24 -3.51 3.38
CA THR A 102 1.20 -3.09 4.40
C THR A 102 2.15 -2.04 3.82
N MET A 103 2.71 -1.20 4.68
CA MET A 103 3.65 -0.15 4.27
C MET A 103 5.08 -0.62 4.51
N VAL A 104 5.94 -0.37 3.52
CA VAL A 104 7.36 -0.76 3.57
C VAL A 104 8.20 0.47 3.23
N SER A 105 9.37 0.57 3.86
CA SER A 105 10.36 1.58 3.48
C SER A 105 10.79 1.37 2.03
N GLN A 106 10.82 2.45 1.25
CA GLN A 106 11.18 2.40 -0.17
C GLN A 106 12.53 1.72 -0.42
N ASN A 107 13.51 1.88 0.48
CA ASN A 107 14.85 1.31 0.31
C ASN A 107 14.89 -0.22 0.46
N LYS A 108 13.79 -0.86 0.88
CA LYS A 108 13.70 -2.33 1.00
C LYS A 108 13.12 -2.99 -0.25
N ILE A 109 12.62 -2.22 -1.21
CA ILE A 109 11.82 -2.71 -2.34
C ILE A 109 12.55 -2.50 -3.65
#